data_AF-A0A9W6QCI6-F1
#
_entry.id   AF-A0A9W6QCI6-F1
#
_cell.length_a   1.000
_cell.length_b   1.000
_cell.length_c   1.000
_cell.angle_alpha   90.00
_cell.angle_beta   90.00
_cell.angle_gamma   90.00
#
_symmetry.space_group_name_H-M   'P 1'
#
loop_
_entity.id
_entity.type
_entity.pdbx_description
1 polymer ?
#
loop_
_entity_poly.entity_id
_entity_poly.type
_entity_poly.pdbx_seq_one_letter_code
_entity_poly.pdbx_strand_id
1 'polypeptide(L)'
;MTDSSPHRGPAFDALQGLSVGDALGAQFFVPDTARAHLDARTEPPGPWPWTDDTEMACSVYAAQHERGSIDTFDLTHAFARHHDFDRGYGPAANRMLRLVREGGDARRLAAELFDGQGSFGNGAAMRVAPLGAAHAADPAAAVRPAADTAVTTHTHPQAVDGAIAVAVAAALAVRARTEPTTPARYLQAVAALTPTGTVRRGLAEAARLTDRSDPAAAAAVLGNGSRTSAADTVPYALWCAAHWLTDYPAAVWAAIGAGGDVDTVAAITGGVVAARTGTAGIPAHWLAAREPLPDWAFPPPLRPAPRPLTPMRLPRPHPVPDLLWSEHHWQRYRRGLHTPRWLTRTAEGVLHLHRADTGAETWSLAFAAQRDGWRPVAALGEAHPAHVAGPARLVDALLEIEQDAAGPGPGGR
;
A
#
# COMPACT_ATOMS: atom_id res chain seq x y z
N MET A 1 19.25 24.09 -4.44
CA MET A 1 18.33 23.81 -3.33
C MET A 1 18.47 22.34 -3.01
N THR A 2 19.06 22.00 -1.87
CA THR A 2 19.22 20.63 -1.41
C THR A 2 17.84 20.15 -0.93
N ASP A 3 17.19 19.32 -1.75
CA ASP A 3 16.00 18.57 -1.38
C ASP A 3 16.37 17.57 -0.28
N SER A 4 16.23 17.99 0.98
CA SER A 4 16.31 17.09 2.12
C SER A 4 14.90 16.60 2.45
N SER A 5 14.30 15.82 1.55
CA SER A 5 13.10 15.08 1.90
C SER A 5 13.39 14.25 3.17
N PRO A 6 12.57 14.38 4.23
CA PRO A 6 12.76 13.60 5.47
C PRO A 6 12.54 12.09 5.23
N HIS A 7 11.96 11.73 4.08
CA HIS A 7 11.73 10.36 3.66
C HIS A 7 12.95 9.84 2.90
N ARG A 8 13.51 8.75 3.41
CA ARG A 8 14.71 8.11 2.85
C ARG A 8 14.65 6.62 3.08
N GLY A 9 15.43 5.90 2.28
CA GLY A 9 15.60 4.46 2.41
C GLY A 9 14.75 3.67 1.42
N PRO A 10 14.83 2.33 1.48
CA PRO A 10 14.45 1.48 0.36
C PRO A 10 12.98 1.57 -0.05
N ALA A 11 12.07 1.75 0.90
CA ALA A 11 10.64 1.93 0.61
C ALA A 11 10.35 3.22 -0.18
N PHE A 12 11.05 4.31 0.17
CA PHE A 12 10.91 5.58 -0.54
C PHE A 12 11.59 5.52 -1.92
N ASP A 13 12.76 4.88 -2.00
CA ASP A 13 13.44 4.63 -3.28
C ASP A 13 12.50 3.89 -4.26
N ALA A 14 11.85 2.83 -3.79
CA ALA A 14 10.89 2.05 -4.57
C ALA A 14 9.64 2.84 -4.96
N LEU A 15 9.10 3.71 -4.09
CA LEU A 15 7.95 4.56 -4.43
C LEU A 15 8.31 5.58 -5.53
N GLN A 16 9.49 6.20 -5.43
CA GLN A 16 9.98 7.12 -6.45
C GLN A 16 10.17 6.41 -7.80
N GLY A 17 10.76 5.22 -7.80
CA GLY A 17 10.94 4.43 -9.01
C GLY A 17 9.64 3.92 -9.63
N LEU A 18 8.69 3.51 -8.79
CA LEU A 18 7.37 3.09 -9.24
C LEU A 18 6.66 4.26 -9.92
N SER A 19 6.62 5.42 -9.25
CA SER A 19 5.87 6.57 -9.75
C SER A 19 6.43 7.19 -11.03
N VAL A 20 7.75 7.12 -11.23
CA VAL A 20 8.35 7.52 -12.52
C VAL A 20 8.05 6.49 -13.61
N GLY A 21 8.07 5.19 -13.28
CA GLY A 21 7.76 4.11 -14.22
C GLY A 21 6.31 4.19 -14.71
N ASP A 22 5.37 4.33 -13.78
CA ASP A 22 3.95 4.65 -14.03
C ASP A 22 3.83 5.87 -14.96
N ALA A 23 4.26 7.05 -14.48
CA ALA A 23 3.99 8.29 -15.18
C ALA A 23 4.59 8.32 -16.60
N LEU A 24 5.80 7.80 -16.78
CA LEU A 24 6.42 7.68 -18.10
C LEU A 24 5.69 6.64 -18.96
N GLY A 25 5.36 5.47 -18.41
CA GLY A 25 4.64 4.41 -19.11
C GLY A 25 3.27 4.87 -19.61
N ALA A 26 2.54 5.63 -18.81
CA ALA A 26 1.23 6.19 -19.16
C ALA A 26 1.28 7.10 -20.41
N GLN A 27 2.43 7.69 -20.74
CA GLN A 27 2.57 8.52 -21.93
C GLN A 27 2.50 7.71 -23.25
N PHE A 28 2.65 6.39 -23.19
CA PHE A 28 2.69 5.52 -24.36
C PHE A 28 1.33 4.89 -24.73
N PHE A 29 0.25 5.24 -24.01
CA PHE A 29 -1.12 4.95 -24.48
C PHE A 29 -1.58 5.93 -25.56
N VAL A 30 -0.92 7.08 -25.71
CA VAL A 30 -1.24 8.09 -26.71
C VAL A 30 -0.58 7.70 -28.04
N PRO A 31 -1.33 7.39 -29.12
CA PRO A 31 -0.76 6.85 -30.36
C PRO A 31 0.30 7.74 -31.02
N ASP A 32 0.11 9.06 -30.99
CA ASP A 32 1.07 10.01 -31.56
C ASP A 32 2.37 10.07 -30.76
N THR A 33 2.27 10.05 -29.42
CA THR A 33 3.43 9.95 -28.52
C THR A 33 4.15 8.62 -28.73
N ALA A 34 3.42 7.50 -28.71
CA ALA A 34 3.96 6.17 -28.87
C ALA A 34 4.73 6.01 -30.18
N ARG A 35 4.18 6.48 -31.31
CA ARG A 35 4.81 6.29 -32.62
C ARG A 35 6.11 7.09 -32.82
N ALA A 36 6.22 8.28 -32.24
CA ALA A 36 7.43 9.11 -32.39
C ALA A 36 8.51 8.76 -31.36
N HIS A 37 8.12 8.49 -30.12
CA HIS A 37 9.03 8.38 -28.98
C HIS A 37 9.50 6.96 -28.71
N LEU A 38 8.68 5.94 -29.01
CA LEU A 38 9.03 4.54 -28.73
C LEU A 38 10.14 4.05 -29.66
N ASP A 39 10.03 4.34 -30.95
CA ASP A 39 11.03 3.95 -31.97
C ASP A 39 12.38 4.62 -31.75
N ALA A 40 12.36 5.90 -31.34
CA ALA A 40 13.56 6.70 -31.08
C ALA A 40 14.12 6.51 -29.66
N ARG A 41 13.37 5.85 -28.75
CA ARG A 41 13.63 5.77 -27.30
C ARG A 41 13.94 7.13 -26.68
N THR A 42 13.13 8.12 -27.05
CA THR A 42 13.22 9.49 -26.55
C THR A 42 12.06 9.78 -25.63
N GLU A 43 12.27 10.51 -24.55
CA GLU A 43 11.20 10.82 -23.61
C GLU A 43 10.21 11.86 -24.15
N PRO A 44 8.89 11.73 -23.89
CA PRO A 44 7.92 12.77 -24.14
C PRO A 44 8.18 14.02 -23.26
N PRO A 45 7.80 15.23 -23.69
CA PRO A 45 7.90 16.40 -22.82
C PRO A 45 7.01 16.24 -21.58
N GLY A 46 7.50 16.67 -20.41
CA GLY A 46 6.72 16.70 -19.18
C GLY A 46 5.75 17.90 -19.12
N PRO A 47 4.89 17.97 -18.07
CA PRO A 47 4.84 17.03 -16.96
C PRO A 47 4.14 15.71 -17.30
N TRP A 48 4.60 14.61 -16.72
CA TRP A 48 3.99 13.29 -16.85
C TRP A 48 3.09 13.03 -15.63
N PRO A 49 1.75 13.05 -15.79
CA PRO A 49 0.85 12.66 -14.71
C PRO A 49 1.01 11.18 -14.40
N TRP A 50 0.96 10.84 -13.11
CA TRP A 50 0.90 9.45 -12.64
C TRP A 50 -0.55 8.93 -12.59
N THR A 51 -0.76 7.62 -12.57
CA THR A 51 -2.08 6.95 -12.62
C THR A 51 -2.47 6.35 -11.27
N ASP A 52 -3.48 5.45 -11.26
CA ASP A 52 -3.92 4.71 -10.10
C ASP A 52 -2.82 3.83 -9.49
N ASP A 53 -1.83 3.39 -10.29
CA ASP A 53 -0.62 2.72 -9.83
C ASP A 53 0.08 3.50 -8.71
N THR A 54 0.44 4.75 -8.97
CA THR A 54 1.08 5.63 -7.99
C THR A 54 0.15 6.04 -6.88
N GLU A 55 -1.11 6.34 -7.15
CA GLU A 55 -2.06 6.76 -6.11
C GLU A 55 -2.26 5.67 -5.06
N MET A 56 -2.43 4.43 -5.51
CA MET A 56 -2.55 3.28 -4.63
C MET A 56 -1.21 2.95 -3.96
N ALA A 57 -0.08 3.07 -4.67
CA ALA A 57 1.25 2.87 -4.06
C ALA A 57 1.53 3.88 -2.94
N CYS A 58 1.12 5.15 -3.11
CA CYS A 58 1.21 6.19 -2.09
C CYS A 58 0.40 5.81 -0.85
N SER A 59 -0.81 5.28 -1.02
CA SER A 59 -1.65 4.82 0.10
C SER A 59 -1.01 3.63 0.85
N VAL A 60 -0.41 2.69 0.13
CA VAL A 60 0.31 1.54 0.74
C VAL A 60 1.56 2.02 1.48
N TYR A 61 2.35 2.89 0.88
CA TYR A 61 3.54 3.48 1.49
C TYR A 61 3.16 4.26 2.77
N ALA A 62 2.14 5.12 2.70
CA ALA A 62 1.65 5.90 3.83
C ALA A 62 1.20 4.99 4.97
N ALA A 63 0.40 3.94 4.70
CA ALA A 63 -0.07 3.02 5.72
C ALA A 63 1.09 2.29 6.43
N GLN A 64 2.05 1.78 5.67
CA GLN A 64 3.22 1.10 6.22
C GLN A 64 4.13 2.07 6.99
N HIS A 65 4.36 3.28 6.46
CA HIS A 65 5.22 4.29 7.08
C HIS A 65 4.61 4.82 8.39
N GLU A 66 3.30 5.07 8.41
CA GLU A 66 2.59 5.61 9.56
C GLU A 66 2.59 4.62 10.74
N ARG A 67 2.28 3.35 10.46
CA ARG A 67 2.05 2.33 11.51
C ARG A 67 3.22 1.38 11.75
N GLY A 68 4.09 1.22 10.77
CA GLY A 68 5.04 0.10 10.71
C GLY A 68 4.39 -1.25 10.34
N SER A 69 3.08 -1.28 10.06
CA SER A 69 2.32 -2.48 9.69
C SER A 69 1.08 -2.11 8.88
N ILE A 70 0.58 -3.05 8.07
CA ILE A 70 -0.68 -2.87 7.34
C ILE A 70 -1.87 -3.17 8.25
N ASP A 71 -2.78 -2.21 8.37
CA ASP A 71 -4.13 -2.37 8.92
C ASP A 71 -5.11 -2.34 7.74
N THR A 72 -5.82 -3.45 7.51
CA THR A 72 -6.60 -3.60 6.26
C THR A 72 -7.81 -2.68 6.23
N PHE A 73 -8.39 -2.39 7.39
CA PHE A 73 -9.48 -1.44 7.52
C PHE A 73 -9.00 -0.03 7.12
N ASP A 74 -7.93 0.45 7.74
CA ASP A 74 -7.41 1.79 7.44
C ASP A 74 -6.94 1.92 5.99
N LEU A 75 -6.27 0.90 5.46
CA LEU A 75 -5.77 0.91 4.09
C LEU A 75 -6.92 0.94 3.07
N THR A 76 -7.97 0.14 3.27
CA THR A 76 -9.11 0.12 2.33
C THR A 76 -9.85 1.44 2.31
N HIS A 77 -10.03 2.08 3.48
CA HIS A 77 -10.63 3.40 3.56
C HIS A 77 -9.69 4.50 3.06
N ALA A 78 -8.37 4.32 3.16
CA ALA A 78 -7.39 5.21 2.52
C ALA A 78 -7.51 5.16 1.00
N PHE A 79 -7.60 3.97 0.40
CA PHE A 79 -7.88 3.86 -1.04
C PHE A 79 -9.17 4.58 -1.42
N ALA A 80 -10.28 4.35 -0.68
CA ALA A 80 -11.55 5.02 -0.98
C ALA A 80 -11.50 6.55 -0.80
N ARG A 81 -10.73 7.05 0.17
CA ARG A 81 -10.57 8.48 0.44
C ARG A 81 -9.76 9.18 -0.65
N HIS A 82 -8.65 8.57 -1.07
CA HIS A 82 -7.74 9.15 -2.05
C HIS A 82 -8.15 8.86 -3.49
N HIS A 83 -9.08 7.92 -3.71
CA HIS A 83 -9.62 7.56 -5.01
C HIS A 83 -10.06 8.76 -5.85
N ASP A 84 -9.23 9.07 -6.85
CA ASP A 84 -9.52 9.98 -7.95
C ASP A 84 -9.98 9.18 -9.17
N PHE A 85 -11.19 9.46 -9.64
CA PHE A 85 -11.81 8.73 -10.75
C PHE A 85 -11.06 8.92 -12.08
N ASP A 86 -10.36 10.04 -12.24
CA ASP A 86 -9.68 10.41 -13.49
C ASP A 86 -8.27 9.78 -13.61
N ARG A 87 -7.83 8.99 -12.61
CA ARG A 87 -6.49 8.40 -12.56
C ARG A 87 -6.33 7.05 -13.26
N GLY A 88 -7.35 6.53 -13.95
CA GLY A 88 -7.21 5.31 -14.78
C GLY A 88 -7.71 4.01 -14.15
N TYR A 89 -8.29 4.05 -12.94
CA TYR A 89 -8.84 2.88 -12.25
C TYR A 89 -9.77 2.02 -13.13
N GLY A 90 -9.60 0.70 -13.04
CA GLY A 90 -10.52 -0.25 -13.66
C GLY A 90 -11.98 -0.07 -13.17
N PRO A 91 -13.01 -0.33 -14.00
CA PRO A 91 -14.42 -0.05 -13.66
C PRO A 91 -14.92 -0.69 -12.36
N ALA A 92 -14.45 -1.90 -12.07
CA ALA A 92 -14.81 -2.62 -10.84
C ALA A 92 -14.22 -1.96 -9.59
N ALA A 93 -12.95 -1.55 -9.65
CA ALA A 93 -12.28 -0.82 -8.57
C ALA A 93 -12.93 0.55 -8.35
N ASN A 94 -13.18 1.29 -9.43
CA ASN A 94 -13.90 2.56 -9.42
C ASN A 94 -15.24 2.47 -8.68
N ARG A 95 -16.06 1.47 -9.03
CA ARG A 95 -17.36 1.24 -8.38
C ARG A 95 -17.19 0.87 -6.90
N MET A 96 -16.26 -0.04 -6.59
CA MET A 96 -16.04 -0.52 -5.23
C MET A 96 -15.60 0.62 -4.31
N LEU A 97 -14.54 1.36 -4.68
CA LEU A 97 -13.98 2.42 -3.85
C LEU A 97 -14.99 3.56 -3.62
N ARG A 98 -15.79 3.89 -4.63
CA ARG A 98 -16.93 4.81 -4.47
C ARG A 98 -17.95 4.31 -3.44
N LEU A 99 -18.35 3.04 -3.50
CA LEU A 99 -19.31 2.47 -2.55
C LEU A 99 -18.74 2.40 -1.12
N VAL A 100 -17.44 2.12 -0.96
CA VAL A 100 -16.76 2.21 0.34
C VAL A 100 -16.80 3.64 0.87
N ARG A 101 -16.50 4.63 0.03
CA ARG A 101 -16.58 6.06 0.39
C ARG A 101 -18.01 6.50 0.77
N GLU A 102 -19.03 5.85 0.21
CA GLU A 102 -20.45 6.08 0.54
C GLU A 102 -20.90 5.33 1.81
N GLY A 103 -20.00 4.62 2.52
CA GLY A 103 -20.28 3.91 3.77
C GLY A 103 -20.58 2.42 3.62
N GLY A 104 -20.29 1.83 2.45
CA GLY A 104 -20.42 0.40 2.23
C GLY A 104 -19.36 -0.42 2.98
N ASP A 105 -19.73 -1.65 3.37
CA ASP A 105 -18.80 -2.61 3.99
C ASP A 105 -17.71 -3.01 2.99
N ALA A 106 -16.50 -2.50 3.19
CA ALA A 106 -15.35 -2.73 2.35
C ALA A 106 -14.98 -4.21 2.18
N ARG A 107 -15.03 -5.00 3.25
CA ARG A 107 -14.67 -6.44 3.18
C ARG A 107 -15.70 -7.19 2.36
N ARG A 108 -16.99 -6.91 2.57
CA ARG A 108 -18.07 -7.49 1.79
C ARG A 108 -17.98 -7.09 0.32
N LEU A 109 -17.77 -5.79 0.04
CA LEU A 109 -17.65 -5.28 -1.33
C LEU A 109 -16.48 -5.91 -2.08
N ALA A 110 -15.32 -6.08 -1.43
CA ALA A 110 -14.17 -6.77 -2.02
C ALA A 110 -14.47 -8.24 -2.33
N ALA A 111 -15.14 -8.92 -1.39
CA ALA A 111 -15.49 -10.33 -1.52
C ALA A 111 -16.55 -10.59 -2.60
N GLU A 112 -17.51 -9.68 -2.78
CA GLU A 112 -18.61 -9.81 -3.76
C GLU A 112 -18.18 -9.49 -5.20
N LEU A 113 -16.99 -8.94 -5.43
CA LEU A 113 -16.50 -8.65 -6.77
C LEU A 113 -16.50 -9.92 -7.66
N PHE A 114 -16.97 -9.76 -8.89
CA PHE A 114 -17.06 -10.83 -9.90
C PHE A 114 -17.82 -12.06 -9.37
N ASP A 115 -19.02 -11.85 -8.82
CA ASP A 115 -19.91 -12.89 -8.29
C ASP A 115 -19.22 -13.78 -7.24
N GLY A 116 -18.38 -13.18 -6.40
CA GLY A 116 -17.67 -13.88 -5.34
C GLY A 116 -16.34 -14.53 -5.77
N GLN A 117 -15.97 -14.45 -7.05
CA GLN A 117 -14.70 -15.02 -7.53
C GLN A 117 -13.50 -14.13 -7.19
N GLY A 118 -13.73 -12.83 -7.00
CA GLY A 118 -12.68 -11.85 -6.75
C GLY A 118 -11.97 -11.40 -8.03
N SER A 119 -11.34 -10.21 -7.96
CA SER A 119 -10.53 -9.69 -9.06
C SER A 119 -9.19 -10.44 -9.15
N PHE A 120 -8.88 -11.02 -10.30
CA PHE A 120 -7.54 -11.56 -10.62
C PHE A 120 -6.58 -10.51 -11.21
N GLY A 121 -7.01 -9.24 -11.24
CA GLY A 121 -6.29 -8.13 -11.84
C GLY A 121 -4.89 -7.89 -11.25
N ASN A 122 -4.06 -7.18 -12.00
CA ASN A 122 -2.71 -6.77 -11.57
C ASN A 122 -2.70 -5.57 -10.59
N GLY A 123 -3.84 -4.91 -10.35
CA GLY A 123 -3.92 -3.72 -9.49
C GLY A 123 -3.49 -3.92 -8.02
N ALA A 124 -3.47 -5.17 -7.53
CA ALA A 124 -2.86 -5.48 -6.24
C ALA A 124 -1.32 -5.51 -6.30
N ALA A 125 -0.75 -5.92 -7.43
CA ALA A 125 0.69 -6.06 -7.64
C ALA A 125 1.38 -4.74 -7.96
N MET A 126 0.68 -3.84 -8.67
CA MET A 126 1.23 -2.56 -9.12
C MET A 126 1.71 -1.65 -7.99
N ARG A 127 1.10 -1.77 -6.81
CA ARG A 127 1.24 -0.83 -5.69
C ARG A 127 2.16 -1.26 -4.54
N VAL A 128 2.72 -2.48 -4.57
CA VAL A 128 3.34 -3.11 -3.38
C VAL A 128 4.86 -3.16 -3.37
N ALA A 129 5.55 -2.65 -4.40
CA ALA A 129 7.01 -2.56 -4.39
C ALA A 129 7.56 -1.75 -3.18
N PRO A 130 6.96 -0.60 -2.77
CA PRO A 130 7.41 0.14 -1.58
C PRO A 130 7.28 -0.67 -0.29
N LEU A 131 6.19 -1.42 -0.14
CA LEU A 131 5.96 -2.31 1.00
C LEU A 131 7.02 -3.41 1.06
N GLY A 132 7.30 -4.04 -0.08
CA GLY A 132 8.33 -5.08 -0.19
C GLY A 132 9.72 -4.58 0.18
N ALA A 133 10.12 -3.43 -0.36
CA ALA A 133 11.42 -2.84 -0.09
C ALA A 133 11.64 -2.52 1.41
N ALA A 134 10.59 -2.25 2.19
CA ALA A 134 10.67 -2.07 3.64
C ALA A 134 11.04 -3.36 4.40
N HIS A 135 10.87 -4.54 3.79
CA HIS A 135 11.09 -5.86 4.39
C HIS A 135 12.39 -6.52 3.90
N ALA A 136 13.37 -5.74 3.43
CA ALA A 136 14.63 -6.26 2.92
C ALA A 136 15.41 -7.13 3.92
N ALA A 137 15.26 -6.89 5.23
CA ALA A 137 15.91 -7.69 6.26
C ALA A 137 15.43 -9.15 6.29
N ASP A 138 14.15 -9.38 5.95
CA ASP A 138 13.56 -10.70 5.80
C ASP A 138 12.50 -10.67 4.68
N PRO A 139 12.88 -11.01 3.43
CA PRO A 139 11.94 -11.05 2.32
C PRO A 139 10.71 -11.95 2.55
N ALA A 140 10.81 -12.98 3.40
CA ALA A 140 9.67 -13.84 3.72
C ALA A 140 8.63 -13.09 4.58
N ALA A 141 9.07 -12.15 5.42
CA ALA A 141 8.17 -11.29 6.20
C ALA A 141 7.31 -10.36 5.34
N ALA A 142 7.68 -10.11 4.07
CA ALA A 142 6.89 -9.32 3.13
C ALA A 142 5.60 -10.04 2.66
N VAL A 143 5.57 -11.37 2.72
CA VAL A 143 4.49 -12.20 2.15
C VAL A 143 3.13 -11.86 2.77
N ARG A 144 3.06 -11.81 4.11
CA ARG A 144 1.80 -11.59 4.82
C ARG A 144 1.25 -10.17 4.59
N PRO A 145 2.02 -9.09 4.81
CA PRO A 145 1.55 -7.73 4.53
C PRO A 145 1.16 -7.50 3.06
N ALA A 146 1.85 -8.13 2.10
CA ALA A 146 1.51 -8.04 0.68
C ALA A 146 0.16 -8.72 0.39
N ALA A 147 -0.10 -9.88 0.98
CA ALA A 147 -1.38 -10.56 0.88
C ALA A 147 -2.51 -9.75 1.53
N ASP A 148 -2.28 -9.22 2.73
CA ASP A 148 -3.24 -8.37 3.45
C ASP A 148 -3.56 -7.11 2.64
N THR A 149 -2.55 -6.51 1.99
CA THR A 149 -2.77 -5.41 1.05
C THR A 149 -3.61 -5.85 -0.14
N ALA A 150 -3.34 -6.99 -0.77
CA ALA A 150 -4.07 -7.44 -1.96
C ALA A 150 -5.57 -7.64 -1.72
N VAL A 151 -5.93 -8.37 -0.66
CA VAL A 151 -7.33 -8.77 -0.38
C VAL A 151 -8.28 -7.61 -0.10
N THR A 152 -7.75 -6.41 0.18
CA THR A 152 -8.55 -5.18 0.30
C THR A 152 -9.31 -4.80 -0.98
N THR A 153 -8.88 -5.31 -2.14
CA THR A 153 -9.47 -5.00 -3.45
C THR A 153 -9.50 -6.19 -4.41
N HIS A 154 -8.59 -7.15 -4.22
CA HIS A 154 -8.38 -8.30 -5.08
C HIS A 154 -8.33 -9.57 -4.23
N THR A 155 -9.47 -10.24 -4.07
CA THR A 155 -9.60 -11.46 -3.25
C THR A 155 -9.23 -12.74 -4.01
N HIS A 156 -9.03 -12.68 -5.33
CA HIS A 156 -8.66 -13.84 -6.11
C HIS A 156 -7.20 -14.26 -5.85
N PRO A 157 -6.90 -15.55 -5.66
CA PRO A 157 -5.55 -16.03 -5.30
C PRO A 157 -4.45 -15.56 -6.27
N GLN A 158 -4.72 -15.53 -7.59
CA GLN A 158 -3.70 -15.08 -8.56
C GLN A 158 -3.27 -13.62 -8.36
N ALA A 159 -4.18 -12.72 -7.96
CA ALA A 159 -3.83 -11.33 -7.71
C ALA A 159 -3.01 -11.19 -6.42
N VAL A 160 -3.37 -11.98 -5.40
CA VAL A 160 -2.62 -12.08 -4.14
C VAL A 160 -1.20 -12.60 -4.40
N ASP A 161 -1.06 -13.67 -5.19
CA ASP A 161 0.24 -14.22 -5.60
C ASP A 161 1.09 -13.18 -6.33
N GLY A 162 0.46 -12.38 -7.20
CA GLY A 162 1.13 -11.28 -7.92
C GLY A 162 1.68 -10.21 -6.98
N ALA A 163 0.87 -9.78 -6.01
CA ALA A 163 1.31 -8.82 -4.99
C ALA A 163 2.46 -9.37 -4.14
N ILE A 164 2.36 -10.62 -3.71
CA ILE A 164 3.44 -11.29 -2.96
C ILE A 164 4.73 -11.32 -3.79
N ALA A 165 4.64 -11.73 -5.06
CA ALA A 165 5.80 -11.80 -5.95
C ALA A 165 6.50 -10.45 -6.11
N VAL A 166 5.75 -9.37 -6.34
CA VAL A 166 6.33 -8.02 -6.48
C VAL A 166 6.94 -7.53 -5.17
N ALA A 167 6.27 -7.74 -4.04
CA ALA A 167 6.81 -7.34 -2.73
C ALA A 167 8.10 -8.09 -2.38
N VAL A 168 8.13 -9.41 -2.60
CA VAL A 168 9.34 -10.23 -2.41
C VAL A 168 10.45 -9.79 -3.35
N ALA A 169 10.14 -9.53 -4.62
CA ALA A 169 11.12 -9.03 -5.58
C ALA A 169 11.75 -7.72 -5.10
N ALA A 170 10.95 -6.74 -4.71
CA ALA A 170 11.46 -5.47 -4.17
C ALA A 170 12.35 -5.70 -2.93
N ALA A 171 11.96 -6.57 -1.98
CA ALA A 171 12.80 -6.90 -0.82
C ALA A 171 14.16 -7.51 -1.22
N LEU A 172 14.16 -8.44 -2.17
CA LEU A 172 15.37 -9.08 -2.69
C LEU A 172 16.24 -8.11 -3.49
N ALA A 173 15.64 -7.16 -4.22
CA ALA A 173 16.36 -6.12 -4.96
C ALA A 173 17.16 -5.22 -4.01
N VAL A 174 16.60 -4.88 -2.84
CA VAL A 174 17.32 -4.16 -1.78
C VAL A 174 18.48 -5.00 -1.25
N ARG A 175 18.26 -6.27 -0.89
CA ARG A 175 19.36 -7.16 -0.42
C ARG A 175 20.46 -7.27 -1.44
N ALA A 176 20.09 -7.27 -2.72
CA ALA A 176 21.07 -7.40 -3.78
C ALA A 176 22.09 -6.25 -3.78
N ARG A 177 21.78 -5.07 -3.19
CA ARG A 177 22.72 -3.95 -2.99
C ARG A 177 24.04 -4.41 -2.36
N THR A 178 23.97 -5.37 -1.43
CA THR A 178 25.14 -5.96 -0.75
C THR A 178 25.42 -7.39 -1.16
N GLU A 179 24.43 -8.10 -1.72
CA GLU A 179 24.50 -9.50 -2.11
C GLU A 179 24.18 -9.69 -3.61
N PRO A 180 25.16 -9.50 -4.52
CA PRO A 180 24.92 -9.61 -5.96
C PRO A 180 24.28 -10.94 -6.37
N THR A 181 23.39 -10.89 -7.35
CA THR A 181 22.64 -12.05 -7.87
C THR A 181 22.61 -12.02 -9.39
N THR A 182 22.33 -13.17 -10.01
CA THR A 182 22.05 -13.23 -11.46
C THR A 182 20.55 -13.12 -11.69
N PRO A 183 20.09 -12.70 -12.89
CA PRO A 183 18.66 -12.59 -13.19
C PRO A 183 17.90 -13.90 -12.92
N ALA A 184 18.47 -15.04 -13.32
CA ALA A 184 17.86 -16.36 -13.10
C ALA A 184 17.71 -16.70 -11.61
N ARG A 185 18.78 -16.51 -10.81
CA ARG A 185 18.76 -16.78 -9.37
C ARG A 185 17.80 -15.85 -8.62
N TYR A 186 17.75 -14.59 -9.02
CA TYR A 186 16.82 -13.61 -8.48
C TYR A 186 15.36 -14.04 -8.70
N LEU A 187 14.97 -14.35 -9.93
CA LEU A 187 13.61 -14.79 -10.26
C LEU A 187 13.25 -16.12 -9.58
N GLN A 188 14.20 -17.05 -9.46
CA GLN A 188 14.00 -18.30 -8.71
C GLN A 188 13.75 -18.04 -7.21
N ALA A 189 14.47 -17.09 -6.60
CA ALA A 189 14.27 -16.71 -5.21
C ALA A 189 12.89 -16.06 -4.99
N VAL A 190 12.43 -15.21 -5.92
CA VAL A 190 11.06 -14.67 -5.89
C VAL A 190 10.03 -15.80 -6.00
N ALA A 191 10.20 -16.71 -6.96
CA ALA A 191 9.32 -17.85 -7.17
C ALA A 191 9.29 -18.82 -5.97
N ALA A 192 10.35 -18.89 -5.16
CA ALA A 192 10.41 -19.74 -3.97
C ALA A 192 9.50 -19.24 -2.83
N LEU A 193 9.29 -17.93 -2.74
CA LEU A 193 8.42 -17.30 -1.73
C LEU A 193 7.03 -16.92 -2.27
N THR A 194 6.79 -17.10 -3.56
CA THR A 194 5.47 -16.92 -4.18
C THR A 194 4.65 -18.20 -4.00
N PRO A 195 3.36 -18.13 -3.59
CA PRO A 195 2.51 -19.32 -3.48
C PRO A 195 2.39 -20.11 -4.78
N THR A 196 2.06 -21.40 -4.67
CA THR A 196 1.89 -22.25 -5.85
C THR A 196 0.69 -21.80 -6.67
N GLY A 197 0.94 -21.35 -7.89
CA GLY A 197 -0.09 -20.79 -8.76
C GLY A 197 0.44 -20.46 -10.14
N THR A 198 -0.37 -19.74 -10.92
CA THR A 198 0.01 -19.35 -12.29
C THR A 198 1.11 -18.31 -12.31
N VAL A 199 1.11 -17.37 -11.36
CA VAL A 199 2.19 -16.38 -11.20
C VAL A 199 3.53 -17.08 -10.94
N ARG A 200 3.59 -18.01 -9.99
CA ARG A 200 4.81 -18.79 -9.70
C ARG A 200 5.33 -19.57 -10.90
N ARG A 201 4.44 -20.18 -11.69
CA ARG A 201 4.82 -20.85 -12.94
C ARG A 201 5.39 -19.88 -13.96
N GLY A 202 4.76 -18.70 -14.11
CA GLY A 202 5.28 -17.62 -14.96
C GLY A 202 6.67 -17.15 -14.51
N LEU A 203 6.92 -17.01 -13.20
CA LEU A 203 8.24 -16.65 -12.66
C LEU A 203 9.30 -17.74 -12.93
N ALA A 204 8.92 -19.01 -12.82
CA ALA A 204 9.81 -20.12 -13.15
C ALA A 204 10.17 -20.12 -14.64
N GLU A 205 9.23 -19.76 -15.51
CA GLU A 205 9.49 -19.60 -16.94
C GLU A 205 10.34 -18.36 -17.22
N ALA A 206 10.05 -17.23 -16.58
CA ALA A 206 10.86 -16.01 -16.67
C ALA A 206 12.33 -16.30 -16.31
N ALA A 207 12.59 -17.10 -15.27
CA ALA A 207 13.94 -17.48 -14.89
C ALA A 207 14.71 -18.25 -16.00
N ARG A 208 14.00 -19.02 -16.84
CA ARG A 208 14.57 -19.76 -17.98
C ARG A 208 14.80 -18.87 -19.21
N LEU A 209 14.08 -17.76 -19.31
CA LEU A 209 14.20 -16.80 -20.41
C LEU A 209 15.28 -15.74 -20.19
N THR A 210 16.11 -15.87 -19.15
CA THR A 210 17.11 -14.85 -18.80
C THR A 210 18.30 -14.77 -19.77
N ASP A 211 18.54 -15.82 -20.55
CA ASP A 211 19.51 -15.82 -21.65
C ASP A 211 18.99 -15.06 -22.90
N ARG A 212 17.71 -14.67 -22.92
CA ARG A 212 17.15 -13.79 -23.94
C ARG A 212 17.30 -12.35 -23.48
N SER A 213 17.62 -11.45 -24.41
CA SER A 213 17.70 -10.00 -24.15
C SER A 213 16.59 -9.21 -24.83
N ASP A 214 15.75 -9.87 -25.63
CA ASP A 214 14.67 -9.25 -26.39
C ASP A 214 13.38 -9.18 -25.55
N PRO A 215 12.94 -7.98 -25.11
CA PRO A 215 11.74 -7.84 -24.30
C PRO A 215 10.47 -8.28 -25.03
N ALA A 216 10.38 -8.08 -26.35
CA ALA A 216 9.20 -8.47 -27.12
C ALA A 216 9.03 -9.99 -27.17
N ALA A 217 10.14 -10.73 -27.35
CA ALA A 217 10.12 -12.19 -27.30
C ALA A 217 9.79 -12.73 -25.89
N ALA A 218 10.27 -12.08 -24.83
CA ALA A 218 9.93 -12.47 -23.47
C ALA A 218 8.44 -12.20 -23.17
N ALA A 219 7.92 -11.05 -23.57
CA ALA A 219 6.51 -10.67 -23.43
C ALA A 219 5.57 -11.64 -24.17
N ALA A 220 5.96 -12.13 -25.35
CA ALA A 220 5.17 -13.13 -26.08
C ALA A 220 4.96 -14.45 -25.31
N VAL A 221 5.86 -14.78 -24.36
CA VAL A 221 5.76 -15.99 -23.53
C VAL A 221 5.16 -15.68 -22.16
N LEU A 222 5.58 -14.58 -21.54
CA LEU A 222 5.25 -14.23 -20.16
C LEU A 222 3.98 -13.38 -20.01
N GLY A 223 3.48 -12.81 -21.12
CA GLY A 223 2.49 -11.75 -21.13
C GLY A 223 3.13 -10.36 -21.10
N ASN A 224 2.33 -9.33 -21.32
CA ASN A 224 2.71 -7.91 -21.22
C ASN A 224 1.63 -7.09 -20.50
N GLY A 225 0.81 -7.76 -19.71
CA GLY A 225 -0.33 -7.17 -19.01
C GLY A 225 -1.54 -6.83 -19.88
N SER A 226 -1.53 -7.07 -21.20
CA SER A 226 -2.69 -6.80 -22.07
C SER A 226 -4.01 -7.47 -21.64
N ARG A 227 -3.96 -8.49 -20.78
CA ARG A 227 -5.15 -9.11 -20.14
C ARG A 227 -5.49 -8.54 -18.77
N THR A 228 -4.80 -7.49 -18.35
CA THR A 228 -4.89 -6.78 -17.06
C THR A 228 -4.91 -7.72 -15.86
N SER A 229 -4.19 -8.85 -15.95
CA SER A 229 -4.17 -9.89 -14.93
C SER A 229 -2.79 -10.00 -14.29
N ALA A 230 -2.74 -10.35 -13.00
CA ALA A 230 -1.47 -10.52 -12.31
C ALA A 230 -0.56 -11.57 -13.01
N ALA A 231 -1.15 -12.65 -13.51
CA ALA A 231 -0.42 -13.72 -14.21
C ALA A 231 0.14 -13.31 -15.58
N ASP A 232 -0.49 -12.33 -16.24
CA ASP A 232 -0.07 -11.79 -17.54
C ASP A 232 0.89 -10.60 -17.42
N THR A 233 1.04 -10.04 -16.21
CA THR A 233 1.79 -8.81 -15.96
C THR A 233 3.06 -9.07 -15.16
N VAL A 234 2.91 -9.72 -14.00
CA VAL A 234 3.97 -9.82 -12.98
C VAL A 234 5.21 -10.59 -13.47
N PRO A 235 5.08 -11.74 -14.16
CA PRO A 235 6.25 -12.47 -14.65
C PRO A 235 7.12 -11.63 -15.59
N TYR A 236 6.50 -10.88 -16.51
CA TYR A 236 7.22 -10.04 -17.46
C TYR A 236 7.83 -8.80 -16.81
N ALA A 237 7.08 -8.10 -15.94
CA ALA A 237 7.60 -6.94 -15.22
C ALA A 237 8.82 -7.32 -14.35
N LEU A 238 8.76 -8.47 -13.68
CA LEU A 238 9.89 -8.97 -12.89
C LEU A 238 11.03 -9.52 -13.74
N TRP A 239 10.76 -10.05 -14.94
CA TRP A 239 11.80 -10.40 -15.90
C TRP A 239 12.57 -9.15 -16.36
N CYS A 240 11.87 -8.06 -16.70
CA CYS A 240 12.49 -6.78 -17.03
C CYS A 240 13.35 -6.28 -15.86
N ALA A 241 12.80 -6.26 -14.66
CA ALA A 241 13.53 -5.84 -13.46
C ALA A 241 14.77 -6.71 -13.21
N ALA A 242 14.68 -8.02 -13.41
CA ALA A 242 15.80 -8.94 -13.18
C ALA A 242 16.95 -8.73 -14.17
N HIS A 243 16.63 -8.47 -15.45
CA HIS A 243 17.63 -8.30 -16.51
C HIS A 243 18.40 -6.98 -16.37
N TRP A 244 17.73 -5.93 -15.90
CA TRP A 244 18.31 -4.59 -15.73
C TRP A 244 18.26 -4.12 -14.26
N LEU A 245 18.49 -5.02 -13.31
CA LEU A 245 18.33 -4.73 -11.87
C LEU A 245 19.23 -3.58 -11.38
N THR A 246 20.30 -3.25 -12.10
CA THR A 246 21.23 -2.15 -11.79
C THR A 246 21.11 -0.96 -12.74
N ASP A 247 20.18 -0.98 -13.70
CA ASP A 247 20.01 0.05 -14.73
C ASP A 247 18.53 0.41 -14.87
N TYR A 248 18.12 1.43 -14.12
CA TYR A 248 16.72 1.86 -14.05
C TYR A 248 16.17 2.32 -15.41
N PRO A 249 16.84 3.21 -16.18
CA PRO A 249 16.34 3.61 -17.51
C PRO A 249 16.17 2.43 -18.45
N ALA A 250 17.14 1.52 -18.54
CA ALA A 250 17.05 0.37 -19.42
C ALA A 250 15.89 -0.57 -19.03
N ALA A 251 15.67 -0.77 -17.73
CA ALA A 251 14.57 -1.59 -17.23
C ALA A 251 13.19 -1.01 -17.60
N VAL A 252 13.00 0.29 -17.39
CA VAL A 252 11.74 0.98 -17.70
C VAL A 252 11.48 1.00 -19.21
N TRP A 253 12.49 1.27 -20.03
CA TRP A 253 12.34 1.20 -21.48
C TRP A 253 12.02 -0.20 -22.00
N ALA A 254 12.59 -1.24 -21.38
CA ALA A 254 12.24 -2.62 -21.72
C ALA A 254 10.79 -2.95 -21.35
N ALA A 255 10.31 -2.51 -20.19
CA ALA A 255 8.92 -2.64 -19.79
C ALA A 255 7.97 -1.96 -20.80
N ILE A 256 8.28 -0.72 -21.21
CA ILE A 256 7.48 0.06 -22.16
C ILE A 256 7.47 -0.59 -23.57
N GLY A 257 8.62 -1.07 -24.03
CA GLY A 257 8.80 -1.53 -25.41
C GLY A 257 7.93 -2.72 -25.83
N ALA A 258 7.36 -3.49 -24.89
CA ALA A 258 6.49 -4.63 -25.20
C ALA A 258 5.01 -4.27 -25.36
N GLY A 259 4.61 -3.02 -25.12
CA GLY A 259 3.21 -2.60 -25.14
C GLY A 259 2.36 -3.32 -24.07
N GLY A 260 1.06 -3.43 -24.32
CA GLY A 260 0.12 -4.03 -23.36
C GLY A 260 -0.29 -3.03 -22.29
N ASP A 261 -0.14 -3.41 -21.03
CA ASP A 261 -0.48 -2.59 -19.85
C ASP A 261 0.76 -1.83 -19.37
N VAL A 262 1.12 -0.82 -20.15
CA VAL A 262 2.47 -0.24 -20.19
C VAL A 262 2.85 0.45 -18.88
N ASP A 263 1.96 1.30 -18.36
CA ASP A 263 2.14 1.98 -17.07
C ASP A 263 2.33 0.96 -15.93
N THR A 264 1.49 -0.07 -15.85
CA THR A 264 1.54 -1.05 -14.77
C THR A 264 2.81 -1.89 -14.80
N VAL A 265 3.22 -2.37 -15.98
CA VAL A 265 4.48 -3.12 -16.13
C VAL A 265 5.66 -2.21 -15.76
N ALA A 266 5.68 -0.97 -16.24
CA ALA A 266 6.74 -0.01 -15.96
C ALA A 266 6.78 0.42 -14.48
N ALA A 267 5.63 0.56 -13.82
CA ALA A 267 5.51 0.88 -12.40
C ALA A 267 6.11 -0.24 -11.52
N ILE A 268 5.73 -1.50 -11.79
CA ILE A 268 6.29 -2.66 -11.08
C ILE A 268 7.79 -2.75 -11.31
N THR A 269 8.23 -2.69 -12.57
CA THR A 269 9.65 -2.78 -12.93
C THR A 269 10.45 -1.65 -12.29
N GLY A 270 9.99 -0.40 -12.42
CA GLY A 270 10.63 0.78 -11.87
C GLY A 270 10.73 0.72 -10.35
N GLY A 271 9.65 0.34 -9.66
CA GLY A 271 9.65 0.21 -8.21
C GLY A 271 10.66 -0.82 -7.69
N VAL A 272 10.74 -1.98 -8.35
CA VAL A 272 11.69 -3.04 -7.99
C VAL A 272 13.14 -2.62 -8.28
N VAL A 273 13.41 -2.03 -9.44
CA VAL A 273 14.78 -1.63 -9.82
C VAL A 273 15.26 -0.47 -8.97
N ALA A 274 14.42 0.53 -8.67
CA ALA A 274 14.79 1.59 -7.74
C ALA A 274 15.00 1.08 -6.30
N ALA A 275 14.32 0.02 -5.89
CA ALA A 275 14.63 -0.66 -4.63
C ALA A 275 16.09 -1.19 -4.62
N ARG A 276 16.67 -1.54 -5.78
CA ARG A 276 18.10 -1.84 -5.90
C ARG A 276 18.97 -0.59 -6.04
N THR A 277 18.68 0.29 -6.99
CA THR A 277 19.59 1.38 -7.40
C THR A 277 19.51 2.61 -6.50
N GLY A 278 18.44 2.73 -5.70
CA GLY A 278 18.08 3.94 -4.97
C GLY A 278 17.50 5.01 -5.89
N THR A 279 16.95 6.10 -5.31
CA THR A 279 16.49 7.25 -6.12
C THR A 279 17.60 7.82 -7.02
N ALA A 280 18.87 7.68 -6.63
CA ALA A 280 20.02 8.11 -7.42
C ALA A 280 20.19 7.35 -8.76
N GLY A 281 19.59 6.16 -8.89
CA GLY A 281 19.57 5.42 -10.16
C GLY A 281 18.55 5.95 -11.16
N ILE A 282 17.61 6.78 -10.72
CA ILE A 282 16.58 7.38 -11.58
C ILE A 282 17.14 8.67 -12.20
N PRO A 283 17.02 8.89 -13.52
CA PRO A 283 17.44 10.14 -14.12
C PRO A 283 16.74 11.34 -13.46
N ALA A 284 17.53 12.33 -13.02
CA ALA A 284 16.99 13.49 -12.31
C ALA A 284 15.94 14.26 -13.13
N HIS A 285 16.09 14.29 -14.46
CA HIS A 285 15.12 14.93 -15.35
C HIS A 285 13.81 14.12 -15.50
N TRP A 286 13.82 12.80 -15.30
CA TRP A 286 12.58 11.99 -15.25
C TRP A 286 11.82 12.26 -13.95
N LEU A 287 12.53 12.35 -12.82
CA LEU A 287 11.93 12.74 -11.54
C LEU A 287 11.31 14.15 -11.61
N ALA A 288 11.96 15.08 -12.32
CA ALA A 288 11.45 16.43 -12.52
C ALA A 288 10.28 16.50 -13.52
N ALA A 289 10.22 15.58 -14.49
CA ALA A 289 9.12 15.50 -15.45
C ALA A 289 7.87 14.83 -14.84
N ARG A 290 8.03 13.83 -13.96
CA ARG A 290 6.93 13.20 -13.24
C ARG A 290 6.21 14.21 -12.33
N GLU A 291 4.89 14.22 -12.38
CA GLU A 291 4.05 14.94 -11.42
C GLU A 291 4.51 14.68 -9.98
N PRO A 292 4.57 15.71 -9.10
CA PRO A 292 4.94 15.53 -7.70
C PRO A 292 4.06 14.49 -7.00
N LEU A 293 4.65 13.74 -6.06
CA LEU A 293 3.86 12.88 -5.18
C LEU A 293 3.06 13.74 -4.20
N PRO A 294 1.85 13.32 -3.82
CA PRO A 294 1.00 14.12 -2.95
C PRO A 294 1.49 14.11 -1.48
N ASP A 295 1.35 15.24 -0.79
CA ASP A 295 1.81 15.41 0.61
C ASP A 295 1.20 14.38 1.57
N TRP A 296 -0.03 13.92 1.32
CA TRP A 296 -0.71 12.95 2.18
C TRP A 296 -0.05 11.56 2.14
N ALA A 297 0.81 11.26 1.16
CA ALA A 297 1.58 10.02 1.09
C ALA A 297 2.64 9.94 2.21
N PHE A 298 2.88 11.05 2.91
CA PHE A 298 3.96 11.22 3.88
C PHE A 298 3.42 11.59 5.28
N PRO A 299 2.52 10.77 5.87
CA PRO A 299 1.99 11.06 7.19
C PRO A 299 3.08 10.92 8.27
N PRO A 300 3.00 11.68 9.37
CA PRO A 300 3.87 11.44 10.51
C PRO A 300 3.57 10.06 11.12
N PRO A 301 4.56 9.34 11.65
CA PRO A 301 4.34 8.04 12.28
C PRO A 301 3.41 8.15 13.49
N LEU A 302 2.64 7.09 13.75
CA LEU A 302 1.80 6.98 14.94
C LEU A 302 2.65 7.02 16.21
N ARG A 303 2.08 7.57 17.28
CA ARG A 303 2.75 7.58 18.58
C ARG A 303 2.80 6.15 19.14
N PRO A 304 3.99 5.61 19.44
CA PRO A 304 4.08 4.30 20.08
C PRO A 304 3.58 4.41 21.52
N ALA A 305 2.89 3.37 22.00
CA ALA A 305 2.41 3.34 23.38
C ALA A 305 3.62 3.43 24.34
N PRO A 306 3.57 4.27 25.39
CA PRO A 306 4.68 4.48 26.31
C PRO A 306 4.92 3.28 27.24
N ARG A 307 4.05 2.27 27.17
CA ARG A 307 4.06 1.06 27.99
C ARG A 307 3.36 -0.09 27.26
N PRO A 308 3.57 -1.34 27.69
CA PRO A 308 2.80 -2.47 27.18
C PRO A 308 1.30 -2.26 27.39
N LEU A 309 0.51 -2.57 26.37
CA LEU A 309 -0.94 -2.52 26.42
C LEU A 309 -1.48 -3.94 26.62
N THR A 310 -2.43 -4.11 27.54
CA THR A 310 -3.07 -5.41 27.80
C THR A 310 -4.54 -5.36 27.41
N PRO A 311 -5.06 -6.38 26.70
CA PRO A 311 -6.46 -6.42 26.30
C PRO A 311 -7.40 -6.61 27.49
N MET A 312 -8.70 -6.39 27.28
CA MET A 312 -9.72 -6.66 28.29
C MET A 312 -9.71 -8.14 28.72
N ARG A 313 -9.92 -8.40 30.01
CA ARG A 313 -10.07 -9.74 30.59
C ARG A 313 -11.49 -10.26 30.51
N LEU A 314 -12.48 -9.41 30.78
CA LEU A 314 -13.90 -9.77 30.79
C LEU A 314 -14.72 -8.76 29.98
N PRO A 315 -14.60 -8.76 28.64
CA PRO A 315 -15.34 -7.84 27.79
C PRO A 315 -16.86 -8.12 27.86
N ARG A 316 -17.64 -7.07 28.09
CA ARG A 316 -19.12 -7.12 28.09
C ARG A 316 -19.69 -6.12 27.08
N PRO A 317 -20.74 -6.49 26.33
CA PRO A 317 -21.47 -5.55 25.50
C PRO A 317 -21.92 -4.32 26.30
N HIS A 318 -21.74 -3.15 25.72
CA HIS A 318 -22.14 -1.88 26.28
C HIS A 318 -23.03 -1.13 25.28
N PRO A 319 -23.99 -0.30 25.74
CA PRO A 319 -24.71 0.61 24.86
C PRO A 319 -23.77 1.41 23.96
N VAL A 320 -24.05 1.39 22.65
CA VAL A 320 -23.28 2.13 21.65
C VAL A 320 -23.64 3.61 21.78
N PRO A 321 -22.64 4.50 21.96
CA PRO A 321 -22.92 5.92 22.11
C PRO A 321 -23.40 6.51 20.78
N ASP A 322 -24.36 7.43 20.84
CA ASP A 322 -24.85 8.12 19.64
C ASP A 322 -23.86 9.23 19.25
N LEU A 323 -22.87 8.87 18.44
CA LEU A 323 -21.78 9.74 18.00
C LEU A 323 -21.63 9.69 16.48
N LEU A 324 -21.34 10.84 15.88
CA LEU A 324 -20.86 10.94 14.51
C LEU A 324 -19.56 11.76 14.51
N TRP A 325 -18.46 11.09 14.22
CA TRP A 325 -17.14 11.71 14.15
C TRP A 325 -16.82 12.12 12.72
N SER A 326 -16.42 13.37 12.51
CA SER A 326 -15.81 13.76 11.23
C SER A 326 -14.49 13.01 11.01
N GLU A 327 -13.99 13.02 9.77
CA GLU A 327 -12.67 12.46 9.45
C GLU A 327 -11.58 13.02 10.36
N HIS A 328 -11.62 14.32 10.65
CA HIS A 328 -10.68 14.96 11.57
C HIS A 328 -10.69 14.30 12.96
N HIS A 329 -11.88 14.03 13.52
CA HIS A 329 -11.99 13.37 14.82
C HIS A 329 -11.41 11.95 14.74
N TRP A 330 -11.79 11.15 13.75
CA TRP A 330 -11.25 9.80 13.58
C TRP A 330 -9.72 9.79 13.50
N GLN A 331 -9.15 10.66 12.65
CA GLN A 331 -7.70 10.78 12.49
C GLN A 331 -7.00 11.17 13.81
N ARG A 332 -7.62 12.03 14.63
CA ARG A 332 -7.08 12.42 15.94
C ARG A 332 -6.98 11.22 16.90
N TYR A 333 -8.02 10.39 16.99
CA TYR A 333 -7.99 9.18 17.83
C TYR A 333 -7.01 8.13 17.29
N ARG A 334 -6.97 7.98 15.96
CA ARG A 334 -6.09 7.05 15.25
C ARG A 334 -4.61 7.32 15.49
N ARG A 335 -4.22 8.60 15.64
CA ARG A 335 -2.83 9.04 15.88
C ARG A 335 -2.19 8.56 17.18
N GLY A 336 -2.96 7.90 18.07
CA GLY A 336 -2.48 7.43 19.36
C GLY A 336 -2.38 8.58 20.37
N LEU A 337 -3.51 8.98 20.93
CA LEU A 337 -3.59 10.01 21.95
C LEU A 337 -3.05 9.48 23.26
N HIS A 338 -2.19 10.27 23.90
CA HIS A 338 -1.68 10.02 25.24
C HIS A 338 -2.10 11.18 26.15
N THR A 339 -3.10 10.93 26.98
CA THR A 339 -3.53 11.86 28.04
C THR A 339 -3.07 11.35 29.39
N PRO A 340 -3.14 12.15 30.47
CA PRO A 340 -2.82 11.69 31.81
C PRO A 340 -3.59 10.44 32.26
N ARG A 341 -4.78 10.21 31.70
CA ARG A 341 -5.67 9.10 32.06
C ARG A 341 -5.80 8.03 30.99
N TRP A 342 -5.64 8.39 29.71
CA TRP A 342 -6.01 7.54 28.60
C TRP A 342 -4.90 7.40 27.56
N LEU A 343 -4.77 6.20 27.00
CA LEU A 343 -4.00 5.90 25.81
C LEU A 343 -4.96 5.34 24.75
N THR A 344 -4.88 5.80 23.51
CA THR A 344 -5.69 5.25 22.41
C THR A 344 -4.85 4.41 21.46
N ARG A 345 -5.44 3.35 20.93
CA ARG A 345 -4.89 2.55 19.84
C ARG A 345 -6.02 2.13 18.91
N THR A 346 -5.76 2.04 17.62
CA THR A 346 -6.72 1.44 16.68
C THR A 346 -6.14 0.21 16.00
N ALA A 347 -7.01 -0.77 15.75
CA ALA A 347 -6.74 -1.95 14.96
C ALA A 347 -8.04 -2.44 14.28
N GLU A 348 -8.01 -2.65 12.97
CA GLU A 348 -9.10 -3.26 12.19
C GLU A 348 -10.47 -2.59 12.41
N GLY A 349 -10.48 -1.26 12.41
CA GLY A 349 -11.68 -0.45 12.62
C GLY A 349 -12.17 -0.38 14.07
N VAL A 350 -11.40 -0.94 15.01
CA VAL A 350 -11.69 -0.87 16.45
C VAL A 350 -10.78 0.15 17.11
N LEU A 351 -11.37 1.09 17.83
CA LEU A 351 -10.68 2.00 18.74
C LEU A 351 -10.64 1.38 20.13
N HIS A 352 -9.45 1.16 20.66
CA HIS A 352 -9.18 0.66 22.00
C HIS A 352 -8.74 1.81 22.91
N LEU A 353 -9.37 1.93 24.07
CA LEU A 353 -9.04 2.91 25.09
C LEU A 353 -8.42 2.18 26.27
N HIS A 354 -7.18 2.55 26.58
CA HIS A 354 -6.42 1.99 27.68
C HIS A 354 -6.21 3.02 28.78
N ARG A 355 -6.14 2.54 30.01
CA ARG A 355 -5.71 3.33 31.16
C ARG A 355 -4.22 3.70 31.03
N ALA A 356 -3.88 4.96 31.16
CA ALA A 356 -2.49 5.42 31.04
C ALA A 356 -1.58 4.96 32.19
N ASP A 357 -2.15 4.74 33.38
CA ASP A 357 -1.45 4.32 34.61
C ASP A 357 -1.10 2.82 34.64
N THR A 358 -1.84 1.97 33.93
CA THR A 358 -1.70 0.51 33.96
C THR A 358 -1.47 -0.11 32.58
N GLY A 359 -1.92 0.53 31.49
CA GLY A 359 -1.96 -0.04 30.14
C GLY A 359 -3.15 -0.97 29.90
N ALA A 360 -4.03 -1.15 30.88
CA ALA A 360 -5.21 -2.01 30.78
C ALA A 360 -6.27 -1.41 29.85
N GLU A 361 -6.70 -2.17 28.86
CA GLU A 361 -7.85 -1.82 28.02
C GLU A 361 -9.12 -1.77 28.87
N THR A 362 -9.87 -0.67 28.74
CA THR A 362 -11.14 -0.46 29.45
C THR A 362 -12.32 -0.48 28.51
N TRP A 363 -12.13 0.06 27.30
CA TRP A 363 -13.17 0.19 26.31
C TRP A 363 -12.65 -0.16 24.92
N SER A 364 -13.52 -0.74 24.11
CA SER A 364 -13.33 -0.82 22.68
C SER A 364 -14.60 -0.43 21.94
N LEU A 365 -14.42 0.28 20.83
CA LEU A 365 -15.49 0.73 19.97
C LEU A 365 -15.17 0.31 18.54
N ALA A 366 -16.02 -0.53 17.94
CA ALA A 366 -15.94 -0.82 16.52
C ALA A 366 -16.62 0.31 15.74
N PHE A 367 -15.95 0.83 14.73
CA PHE A 367 -16.44 1.92 13.88
C PHE A 367 -16.80 1.42 12.49
N ALA A 368 -17.84 2.05 11.92
CA ALA A 368 -18.13 1.98 10.50
C ALA A 368 -17.94 3.37 9.88
N ALA A 369 -17.34 3.41 8.69
CA ALA A 369 -17.36 4.59 7.85
C ALA A 369 -18.79 4.85 7.35
N GLN A 370 -19.14 6.11 7.24
CA GLN A 370 -20.39 6.64 6.69
C GLN A 370 -20.02 7.78 5.75
N ARG A 371 -20.95 8.15 4.85
CA ARG A 371 -20.74 9.26 3.91
C ARG A 371 -20.27 10.55 4.58
N ASP A 372 -20.80 10.84 5.78
CA ASP A 372 -20.55 12.10 6.50
C ASP A 372 -19.62 11.94 7.72
N GLY A 373 -18.96 10.78 7.89
CA GLY A 373 -18.03 10.56 9.00
C GLY A 373 -17.94 9.11 9.47
N TRP A 374 -17.70 8.93 10.77
CA TRP A 374 -17.46 7.64 11.42
C TRP A 374 -18.43 7.48 12.58
N ARG A 375 -19.09 6.32 12.66
CA ARG A 375 -20.05 6.02 13.72
C ARG A 375 -19.62 4.76 14.46
N PRO A 376 -19.61 4.75 15.80
CA PRO A 376 -19.45 3.51 16.54
C PRO A 376 -20.68 2.63 16.30
N VAL A 377 -20.48 1.35 16.03
CA VAL A 377 -21.53 0.36 15.75
C VAL A 377 -21.57 -0.75 16.79
N ALA A 378 -20.50 -0.92 17.55
CA ALA A 378 -20.44 -1.80 18.71
C ALA A 378 -19.52 -1.19 19.78
N ALA A 379 -19.84 -1.46 21.04
CA ALA A 379 -19.01 -1.05 22.17
C ALA A 379 -18.89 -2.20 23.17
N LEU A 380 -17.68 -2.43 23.66
CA LEU A 380 -17.38 -3.36 24.75
C LEU A 380 -16.74 -2.59 25.90
N GLY A 381 -17.13 -2.94 27.12
CA GLY A 381 -16.51 -2.47 28.35
C GLY A 381 -15.90 -3.60 29.15
N GLU A 382 -14.79 -3.32 29.82
CA GLU A 382 -14.18 -4.23 30.78
C GLU A 382 -15.07 -4.35 32.03
N ALA A 383 -15.39 -5.59 32.42
CA ALA A 383 -16.19 -5.88 33.61
C ALA A 383 -15.38 -6.55 34.74
N HIS A 384 -14.08 -6.78 34.55
CA HIS A 384 -13.23 -7.36 35.58
C HIS A 384 -13.02 -6.37 36.75
N PRO A 385 -13.41 -6.72 38.00
CA PRO A 385 -13.39 -5.79 39.14
C PRO A 385 -12.02 -5.22 39.50
N ALA A 386 -10.94 -5.95 39.17
CA ALA A 386 -9.57 -5.49 39.37
C ALA A 386 -9.10 -4.44 38.34
N HIS A 387 -9.84 -4.23 37.25
CA HIS A 387 -9.51 -3.30 36.17
C HIS A 387 -10.44 -2.08 36.14
N VAL A 388 -11.72 -2.25 36.54
CA VAL A 388 -12.72 -1.19 36.54
C VAL A 388 -13.60 -1.29 37.79
N ALA A 389 -13.80 -0.17 38.48
CA ALA A 389 -14.69 -0.05 39.64
C ALA A 389 -15.82 0.96 39.38
N GLY A 390 -17.07 0.57 39.64
CA GLY A 390 -18.25 1.43 39.51
C GLY A 390 -19.01 1.27 38.19
N PRO A 391 -20.13 1.99 38.01
CA PRO A 391 -20.93 1.92 36.79
C PRO A 391 -20.13 2.44 35.60
N ALA A 392 -20.13 1.67 34.51
CA ALA A 392 -19.33 1.95 33.33
C ALA A 392 -19.87 3.18 32.56
N ARG A 393 -19.01 4.15 32.24
CA ARG A 393 -19.37 5.40 31.54
C ARG A 393 -18.42 5.72 30.39
N LEU A 394 -18.64 5.06 29.26
CA LEU A 394 -17.85 5.24 28.04
C LEU A 394 -17.84 6.71 27.54
N VAL A 395 -19.00 7.38 27.58
CA VAL A 395 -19.11 8.78 27.13
C VAL A 395 -18.23 9.71 27.96
N ASP A 396 -18.19 9.51 29.29
CA ASP A 396 -17.34 10.29 30.18
C ASP A 396 -15.85 10.08 29.83
N ALA A 397 -15.44 8.84 29.51
CA ALA A 397 -14.06 8.55 29.09
C ALA A 397 -13.69 9.29 27.79
N LEU A 398 -14.59 9.32 26.80
CA LEU A 398 -14.37 10.07 25.55
C LEU A 398 -14.30 11.59 25.82
N LEU A 399 -15.17 12.13 26.67
CA LEU A 399 -15.15 13.54 27.06
C LEU A 399 -13.86 13.92 27.79
N GLU A 400 -13.36 13.07 28.69
CA GLU A 400 -12.08 13.26 29.37
C GLU A 400 -10.92 13.33 28.37
N ILE A 401 -10.89 12.43 27.37
CA ILE A 401 -9.88 12.46 26.31
C ILE A 401 -9.93 13.79 25.54
N GLU A 402 -11.13 14.24 25.18
CA GLU A 402 -11.31 15.49 24.44
C GLU A 402 -10.81 16.71 25.23
N GLN A 403 -11.14 16.77 26.52
CA GLN A 403 -10.72 17.85 27.42
C GLN A 403 -9.20 17.86 27.63
N ASP A 404 -8.61 16.71 27.93
CA ASP A 404 -7.16 16.61 28.16
C ASP A 404 -6.36 16.95 26.90
N ALA A 405 -6.84 16.51 25.74
CA ALA A 405 -6.14 16.71 24.47
C ALA A 405 -6.34 18.12 23.88
N ALA A 406 -7.26 18.94 24.40
CA ALA A 406 -7.38 20.35 24.05
C ALA A 406 -6.33 21.23 24.77
N GLY A 407 -5.62 20.69 25.76
CA GLY A 407 -4.68 21.42 26.62
C GLY A 407 -5.38 22.39 27.57
N PRO A 408 -4.65 22.98 28.55
CA PRO A 408 -5.21 24.08 29.32
C PRO A 408 -5.51 25.23 28.35
N GLY A 409 -6.77 25.60 28.21
CA GLY A 409 -7.14 26.78 27.45
C GLY A 409 -6.36 28.02 27.94
N PRO A 410 -6.24 29.09 27.12
CA PRO A 410 -5.45 30.28 27.44
C PRO A 410 -6.04 31.17 28.56
N GLY A 411 -6.66 30.58 29.59
CA GLY A 411 -7.22 31.31 30.72
C GLY A 411 -7.29 30.41 31.94
N GLY A 412 -6.28 30.47 32.80
CA GLY A 412 -6.29 29.75 34.07
C GLY A 412 -4.94 29.59 34.74
N ARG A 413 -4.20 30.68 34.95
CA ARG A 413 -3.34 30.92 36.12
C ARG A 413 -2.94 32.37 36.20
#